data_AF-A0A820EV20-F1
#
_entry.id   AF-A0A820EV20-F1
#
_cell.length_a   1.000
_cell.length_b   1.000
_cell.length_c   1.000
_cell.angle_alpha   90.00
_cell.angle_beta   90.00
_cell.angle_gamma   90.00
#
_symmetry.space_group_name_H-M   'P 1'
#
loop_
_entity.id
_entity.type
_entity.pdbx_description
1 polymer ?
#
loop_
_entity_poly.entity_id
_entity_poly.type
_entity_poly.pdbx_seq_one_letter_code
_entity_poly.pdbx_strand_id
1 'polypeptide(L)'
;MHSQCIFLIILVFQCSLFIPNNAVKRSSEVQPRLLIISLDGFRHDYLNEHELPTINQFRNQGVQATHGMRPTYTTMTFPNHISIATG
;
A
#
# COMPACT_ATOMS: atom_id res chain seq x y z
N MET A 1 -12.98 -5.75 62.58
CA MET A 1 -12.72 -6.79 61.56
C MET A 1 -13.70 -6.74 60.39
N HIS A 2 -15.01 -6.51 60.60
CA HIS A 2 -16.00 -6.43 59.51
C HIS A 2 -15.83 -5.24 58.53
N SER A 3 -15.41 -4.08 59.01
CA SER A 3 -15.27 -2.87 58.18
C SER A 3 -14.14 -2.95 57.13
N GLN A 4 -13.07 -3.70 57.40
CA GLN A 4 -11.96 -3.86 56.45
C GLN A 4 -12.30 -4.81 55.29
N CYS A 5 -13.13 -5.83 55.53
CA CYS A 5 -13.59 -6.72 54.47
C CYS A 5 -14.52 -6.01 53.48
N ILE A 6 -15.37 -5.09 53.96
CA ILE A 6 -16.29 -4.32 53.11
C ILE A 6 -15.52 -3.39 52.17
N PHE A 7 -14.45 -2.74 52.66
CA PHE A 7 -13.62 -1.86 51.84
C PHE A 7 -12.90 -2.61 50.72
N LEU A 8 -12.45 -3.85 51.00
CA LEU A 8 -11.76 -4.70 50.04
C LEU A 8 -12.70 -5.21 48.93
N ILE A 9 -13.96 -5.52 49.27
CA ILE A 9 -14.98 -5.93 48.31
C ILE A 9 -15.34 -4.76 47.36
N ILE A 10 -15.47 -3.54 47.89
CA ILE A 10 -15.77 -2.35 47.08
C ILE A 10 -14.61 -2.04 46.12
N LEU A 11 -13.35 -2.19 46.58
CA LEU A 11 -12.17 -1.96 45.76
C LEU A 11 -12.06 -2.95 44.59
N VAL A 12 -12.40 -4.22 44.82
CA VAL A 12 -12.44 -5.26 43.77
C VAL A 12 -13.57 -5.00 42.77
N PHE A 13 -14.74 -4.54 43.24
CA PHE A 13 -15.89 -4.24 42.38
C PHE A 13 -15.67 -3.02 41.48
N GLN A 14 -14.92 -2.03 41.93
CA GLN A 14 -14.52 -0.86 41.12
C GLN A 14 -13.50 -1.25 40.04
N CYS A 15 -12.62 -2.22 40.34
CA CYS A 15 -11.60 -2.69 39.40
C CYS A 15 -12.20 -3.50 38.23
N SER A 16 -13.27 -4.27 38.49
CA SER A 16 -13.95 -5.07 37.47
C SER A 16 -14.83 -4.25 36.51
N LEU A 17 -15.30 -3.06 36.92
CA LEU A 17 -16.05 -2.13 36.06
C LEU A 17 -15.14 -1.24 35.19
N PHE A 18 -13.85 -1.18 35.51
CA PHE A 18 -12.87 -0.35 34.80
C PHE A 18 -11.92 -1.19 33.94
N ILE A 19 -12.44 -2.25 33.30
CA ILE A 19 -11.73 -2.91 32.20
C ILE A 19 -12.02 -2.08 30.95
N PRO A 20 -11.09 -1.23 30.46
CA PRO A 20 -11.29 -0.59 29.17
C PRO A 20 -11.43 -1.68 28.14
N ASN A 21 -12.59 -1.71 27.49
CA ASN A 21 -12.88 -2.61 26.40
C ASN A 21 -12.05 -2.12 25.19
N ASN A 22 -10.74 -2.34 25.24
CA ASN A 22 -9.86 -2.25 24.09
C ASN A 22 -10.17 -3.45 23.19
N ALA A 23 -11.37 -3.46 22.64
CA ALA A 23 -11.68 -4.26 21.48
C ALA A 23 -10.67 -3.80 20.42
N VAL A 24 -9.63 -4.62 20.24
CA VAL A 24 -8.64 -4.44 19.19
C VAL A 24 -9.42 -4.46 17.88
N LYS A 25 -9.80 -3.27 17.43
CA LYS A 25 -10.40 -3.04 16.14
C LYS A 25 -9.26 -3.35 15.17
N ARG A 26 -9.16 -4.60 14.70
CA ARG A 26 -8.43 -4.89 13.47
C ARG A 26 -9.19 -4.16 12.38
N SER A 27 -8.92 -2.87 12.21
CA SER A 27 -9.02 -2.31 10.88
C SER A 27 -8.11 -3.20 10.05
N SER A 28 -8.66 -3.92 9.09
CA SER A 28 -7.89 -4.37 7.94
C SER A 28 -7.34 -3.09 7.32
N GLU A 29 -6.19 -2.65 7.82
CA GLU A 29 -5.46 -1.51 7.29
C GLU A 29 -5.22 -1.87 5.83
N VAL A 30 -5.92 -1.15 4.94
CA VAL A 30 -5.80 -1.36 3.51
C VAL A 30 -4.45 -0.80 3.14
N GLN A 31 -3.43 -1.64 3.29
CA GLN A 31 -2.09 -1.31 2.83
C GLN A 31 -2.16 -1.10 1.31
N PRO A 32 -1.59 0.00 0.80
CA PRO A 32 -1.59 0.25 -0.63
C PRO A 32 -0.88 -0.92 -1.34
N ARG A 33 -1.60 -1.59 -2.23
CA ARG A 33 -1.03 -2.70 -3.02
C ARG A 33 -0.33 -2.16 -4.25
N LEU A 34 0.87 -2.65 -4.50
CA LEU A 34 1.62 -2.38 -5.72
C LEU A 34 1.18 -3.34 -6.82
N LEU A 35 0.71 -2.79 -7.94
CA LEU A 35 0.47 -3.52 -9.19
C LEU A 35 1.42 -2.97 -10.24
N ILE A 36 2.25 -3.84 -10.81
CA ILE A 36 3.15 -3.50 -11.92
C ILE A 36 2.51 -4.04 -13.20
N ILE A 37 2.26 -3.14 -14.16
CA ILE A 37 1.74 -3.47 -15.48
C ILE A 37 2.85 -3.19 -16.50
N SER A 38 3.28 -4.21 -17.23
CA SER A 38 4.26 -4.06 -18.31
C SER A 38 3.57 -4.14 -19.66
N LEU A 39 3.84 -3.17 -20.53
CA LEU A 39 3.42 -3.16 -21.93
C LEU A 39 4.66 -3.45 -22.79
N ASP A 40 4.77 -4.67 -23.31
CA ASP A 40 5.97 -5.07 -24.05
C ASP A 40 6.12 -4.30 -25.36
N GLY A 41 7.36 -3.91 -25.68
CA GLY A 41 7.66 -3.10 -26.86
C GLY A 41 7.05 -1.69 -26.90
N PHE A 42 6.51 -1.19 -25.77
CA PHE A 42 5.90 0.14 -25.72
C PHE A 42 6.96 1.24 -25.64
N ARG A 43 7.21 1.92 -26.77
CA ARG A 43 8.18 3.00 -26.86
C ARG A 43 7.62 4.31 -26.28
N HIS A 44 8.48 5.14 -25.68
CA HIS A 44 8.04 6.30 -24.89
C HIS A 44 7.30 7.38 -25.71
N ASP A 45 7.57 7.45 -27.01
CA ASP A 45 6.99 8.40 -27.96
C ASP A 45 5.61 7.97 -28.48
N TYR A 46 5.21 6.71 -28.31
CA TYR A 46 3.85 6.25 -28.63
C TYR A 46 2.76 6.98 -27.84
N LEU A 47 3.12 7.56 -26.68
CA LEU A 47 2.24 8.44 -25.90
C LEU A 47 1.88 9.76 -26.60
N ASN A 48 2.66 10.15 -27.61
CA ASN A 48 2.46 11.36 -28.41
C ASN A 48 1.95 11.04 -29.81
N GLU A 49 2.25 9.84 -30.33
CA GLU A 49 1.82 9.40 -31.66
C GLU A 49 0.36 8.89 -31.69
N HIS A 50 -0.20 8.46 -30.55
CA HIS A 50 -1.52 7.83 -30.49
C HIS A 50 -2.42 8.40 -29.38
N GLU A 51 -3.73 8.42 -29.64
CA GLU A 51 -4.73 8.76 -28.64
C GLU A 51 -4.99 7.57 -27.69
N LEU A 52 -4.40 7.63 -26.50
CA LEU A 52 -4.54 6.62 -25.45
C LEU A 52 -5.28 7.22 -24.24
N PRO A 53 -6.62 7.33 -24.25
CA PRO A 53 -7.37 8.11 -23.26
C PRO A 53 -7.10 7.66 -21.82
N THR A 54 -7.08 6.35 -21.58
CA THR A 54 -6.83 5.79 -20.24
C THR A 54 -5.40 6.04 -19.77
N ILE A 55 -4.39 5.86 -20.64
CA ILE A 55 -2.98 6.09 -20.28
C ILE A 55 -2.72 7.59 -20.07
N ASN A 56 -3.34 8.44 -20.90
CA ASN A 56 -3.27 9.89 -20.75
C ASN A 56 -3.88 10.36 -19.41
N GLN A 57 -4.96 9.73 -18.96
CA GLN A 57 -5.51 9.99 -17.63
C GLN A 57 -4.51 9.62 -16.52
N PHE A 58 -3.87 8.45 -16.58
CA PHE A 58 -2.83 8.05 -15.62
C PHE A 58 -1.64 9.02 -15.62
N ARG A 59 -1.21 9.47 -16.81
CA ARG A 59 -0.12 10.43 -16.99
C ARG A 59 -0.45 11.80 -16.37
N ASN A 60 -1.69 12.26 -16.51
CA ASN A 60 -2.13 13.56 -16.00
C ASN A 60 -2.38 13.54 -14.48
N GLN A 61 -2.78 12.40 -13.93
CA GLN A 61 -3.07 12.24 -12.49
C GLN A 61 -1.86 11.74 -11.68
N GLY A 62 -0.85 11.20 -12.36
CA GLY A 62 0.31 10.54 -11.75
C GLY A 62 1.64 11.18 -12.13
N VAL A 63 2.70 10.37 -12.08
CA VAL A 63 4.08 10.77 -12.40
C VAL A 63 4.54 10.03 -13.64
N GLN A 64 5.29 10.72 -14.50
CA GLN A 64 5.87 10.17 -15.72
C GLN A 64 7.35 10.55 -15.87
N ALA A 65 8.12 9.68 -16.52
CA ALA A 65 9.48 10.00 -16.97
C ALA A 65 9.42 10.74 -18.31
N THR A 66 9.79 12.02 -18.33
CA THR A 66 9.67 12.90 -19.51
C THR A 66 10.47 12.43 -20.73
N HIS A 67 11.56 11.69 -20.51
CA HIS A 67 12.43 11.14 -21.57
C HIS A 67 12.32 9.61 -21.69
N GLY A 68 11.24 9.03 -21.14
CA GLY A 68 11.08 7.59 -21.07
C GLY A 68 12.01 6.91 -20.05
N MET A 69 11.91 5.59 -19.97
CA MET A 69 12.76 4.74 -19.14
C MET A 69 13.91 4.18 -19.98
N ARG A 70 15.14 4.20 -19.44
CA ARG A 70 16.29 3.59 -20.11
C ARG A 70 16.27 2.07 -19.92
N PRO A 71 16.17 1.27 -20.99
CA PRO A 71 16.19 -0.19 -20.87
C PRO A 71 17.60 -0.70 -20.54
N THR A 72 17.67 -1.94 -20.07
CA THR A 72 18.96 -2.63 -19.94
C THR A 72 19.54 -2.99 -21.32
N TYR A 73 20.86 -3.14 -21.39
CA TYR A 73 21.52 -3.71 -22.56
C TYR A 73 21.60 -5.23 -22.39
N THR A 74 21.14 -6.06 -23.31
CA THR A 74 20.44 -5.80 -24.60
C THR A 74 18.96 -5.48 -24.42
N THR A 75 18.37 -4.68 -25.32
CA THR A 75 16.95 -4.26 -25.27
C THR A 75 15.97 -5.37 -25.70
N MET A 76 16.00 -6.50 -25.00
CA MET A 76 15.12 -7.64 -25.23
C MET A 76 14.11 -7.80 -24.08
N THR A 77 12.95 -8.38 -24.38
CA THR A 77 11.86 -8.58 -23.41
C THR A 77 12.35 -9.25 -22.14
N PHE A 78 12.94 -10.44 -22.24
CA PHE A 78 13.29 -11.24 -21.07
C PHE A 78 14.32 -10.56 -20.14
N PRO A 79 15.50 -10.13 -20.61
CA PRO A 79 16.46 -9.43 -19.75
C PRO A 79 15.89 -8.17 -19.10
N ASN A 80 15.12 -7.36 -19.85
CA ASN A 80 14.57 -6.11 -19.33
C ASN A 80 13.51 -6.35 -18.22
N HIS A 81 12.63 -7.34 -18.40
CA HIS A 81 11.61 -7.66 -17.39
C HIS A 81 12.22 -8.22 -16.10
N ILE A 82 13.24 -9.07 -16.21
CA ILE A 82 13.95 -9.58 -15.03
C ILE A 82 14.66 -8.44 -14.29
N SER A 83 15.38 -7.56 -15.01
CA SER A 83 16.04 -6.40 -14.39
C SER A 83 15.07 -5.45 -13.67
N ILE A 84 13.84 -5.28 -14.15
CA ILE A 84 12.82 -4.49 -13.43
C ILE A 84 12.41 -5.18 -12.11
N ALA A 85 12.31 -6.51 -12.13
CA ALA A 85 11.90 -7.29 -10.96
C ALA A 85 13.02 -7.41 -9.91
N THR A 86 14.28 -7.44 -10.34
CA THR A 86 15.44 -7.71 -9.46
C THR A 86 16.28 -6.48 -9.12
N GLY A 87 16.22 -5.43 -9.93
CA GLY A 87 17.28 -4.41 -10.00
C GLY A 87 18.51 -4.92 -10.75
#